data_AF-A0AAJ1KAY2-F1
#
_entry.id   AF-A0AAJ1KAY2-F1
#
_cell.length_a   1.000
_cell.length_b   1.000
_cell.length_c   1.000
_cell.angle_alpha   90.00
_cell.angle_beta   90.00
_cell.angle_gamma   90.00
#
_symmetry.space_group_name_H-M   'P 1'
#
loop_
_entity.id
_entity.type
_entity.pdbx_description
1 polymer ?
#
loop_
_entity_poly.entity_id
_entity_poly.type
_entity_poly.pdbx_seq_one_letter_code
_entity_poly.pdbx_strand_id
1 'polypeptide(L)'
;MLEWERLALKGDFSAIPTPFAWDQSSRFAHFLNGYEIAGGMDRLAEISNAMSAEFLRTGEWQGTALELWLCLFFQHRAHRHMGLEEIDPSLDDLCDALRKALSRLSFVEAELLASRLAQHAI
;
A
#
# COMPACT_ATOMS: atom_id res chain seq x y z
N MET A 1 -14.63 9.54 4.55
CA MET A 1 -13.23 9.32 4.94
C MET A 1 -13.17 9.34 6.45
N LEU A 2 -12.56 8.33 7.07
CA LEU A 2 -12.33 8.20 8.50
C LEU A 2 -11.25 9.19 8.95
N GLU A 3 -11.14 9.45 10.25
CA GLU A 3 -10.17 10.43 10.75
C GLU A 3 -8.72 10.02 10.47
N TRP A 4 -8.38 8.75 10.71
CA TRP A 4 -7.03 8.24 10.48
C TRP A 4 -6.58 8.37 9.02
N GLU A 5 -7.51 8.22 8.08
CA GLU A 5 -7.26 8.38 6.65
C GLU A 5 -6.95 9.82 6.27
N ARG A 6 -7.67 10.79 6.88
CA ARG A 6 -7.42 12.22 6.68
C ARG A 6 -6.05 12.62 7.21
N LEU A 7 -5.63 12.01 8.32
CA LEU A 7 -4.31 12.19 8.90
C LEU A 7 -3.22 11.55 8.03
N ALA A 8 -3.44 10.32 7.55
CA ALA A 8 -2.52 9.65 6.64
C ALA A 8 -2.30 10.40 5.32
N LEU A 9 -3.35 11.03 4.75
CA LEU A 9 -3.22 11.91 3.58
C LEU A 9 -2.32 13.13 3.82
N LYS A 10 -2.22 13.57 5.08
CA LYS A 10 -1.32 14.67 5.49
C LYS A 10 0.07 14.18 5.89
N GLY A 11 0.36 12.89 5.72
CA GLY A 11 1.63 12.26 6.10
C GLY A 11 1.70 11.77 7.55
N ASP A 12 0.63 11.92 8.33
CA ASP A 12 0.56 11.34 9.67
C ASP A 12 0.14 9.86 9.59
N PHE A 13 1.12 9.02 9.24
CA PHE A 13 0.93 7.57 9.14
C PHE A 13 0.84 6.87 10.50
N SER A 14 1.13 7.57 11.60
CA SER A 14 0.96 7.02 12.96
C SER A 14 -0.50 6.81 13.33
N ALA A 15 -1.42 7.49 12.64
CA ALA A 15 -2.85 7.36 12.83
C ALA A 15 -3.43 6.06 12.25
N ILE A 16 -2.71 5.36 11.36
CA ILE A 16 -3.18 4.11 10.74
C ILE A 16 -3.48 3.07 11.85
N PRO A 17 -4.64 2.38 11.80
CA PRO A 17 -5.05 1.42 12.83
C PRO A 17 -4.00 0.35 13.13
N THR A 18 -4.04 -0.20 14.35
CA THR A 18 -3.26 -1.39 14.72
C THR A 18 -4.21 -2.40 15.39
N PRO A 19 -4.46 -3.57 14.78
CA PRO A 19 -3.91 -4.03 13.50
C PRO A 19 -4.45 -3.22 12.30
N PHE A 20 -3.67 -3.18 11.21
CA PHE A 20 -4.12 -2.68 9.91
C PHE A 20 -4.30 -3.85 8.96
N ALA A 21 -5.51 -4.03 8.45
CA ALA A 21 -5.92 -5.21 7.70
C ALA A 21 -6.45 -4.84 6.30
N TRP A 22 -6.62 -5.86 5.46
CA TRP A 22 -7.04 -5.76 4.07
C TRP A 22 -8.37 -5.00 3.87
N ASP A 23 -9.35 -5.29 4.73
CA ASP A 23 -10.68 -4.69 4.68
C ASP A 23 -10.66 -3.16 4.91
N GLN A 24 -9.74 -2.69 5.75
CA GLN A 24 -9.50 -1.28 6.03
C GLN A 24 -8.67 -0.59 4.95
N SER A 25 -7.89 -1.35 4.18
CA SER A 25 -6.86 -0.79 3.32
C SER A 25 -7.34 -0.43 1.91
N SER A 26 -8.56 -0.84 1.51
CA SER A 26 -9.05 -0.64 0.14
C SER A 26 -9.03 0.83 -0.34
N ARG A 27 -9.57 1.76 0.45
CA ARG A 27 -9.51 3.20 0.09
C ARG A 27 -8.09 3.75 0.22
N PHE A 28 -7.40 3.38 1.29
CA PHE A 28 -6.02 3.81 1.55
C PHE A 28 -5.05 3.44 0.42
N ALA A 29 -5.18 2.24 -0.14
CA ALA A 29 -4.39 1.78 -1.27
C ALA A 29 -4.48 2.73 -2.48
N HIS A 30 -5.63 3.37 -2.67
CA HIS A 30 -5.91 4.28 -3.78
C HIS A 30 -5.62 5.76 -3.47
N PHE A 31 -5.02 6.09 -2.33
CA PHE A 31 -4.49 7.45 -2.10
C PHE A 31 -3.35 7.83 -3.04
N LEU A 32 -2.73 6.81 -3.65
CA LEU A 32 -1.82 7.00 -4.75
C LEU A 32 -2.36 6.34 -6.01
N ASN A 33 -2.01 6.91 -7.17
CA ASN A 33 -2.20 6.25 -8.44
C ASN A 33 -0.98 5.37 -8.74
N GLY A 34 -1.08 4.09 -8.41
CA GLY A 34 0.05 3.16 -8.56
C GLY A 34 0.52 3.01 -10.00
N TYR A 35 -0.35 3.21 -10.99
CA TYR A 35 0.03 3.15 -12.40
C TYR A 35 0.93 4.33 -12.78
N GLU A 36 0.58 5.55 -12.36
CA GLU A 36 1.37 6.74 -12.67
C GLU A 36 2.73 6.70 -11.98
N ILE A 37 2.76 6.29 -10.71
CA ILE A 37 4.02 6.20 -9.95
C ILE A 37 4.94 5.12 -10.49
N ALA A 38 4.41 3.95 -10.86
CA ALA A 38 5.22 2.86 -11.41
C ALA A 38 5.62 3.10 -12.87
N GLY A 39 5.02 4.08 -13.56
CA GLY A 39 5.24 4.31 -14.99
C GLY A 39 4.47 3.35 -15.91
N GLY A 40 3.37 2.75 -15.42
CA GLY A 40 2.47 1.91 -16.20
C GLY A 40 2.06 0.62 -15.49
N MET A 41 1.12 -0.11 -16.12
CA MET A 41 0.59 -1.38 -15.60
C MET A 41 1.64 -2.47 -15.57
N ASP A 42 2.43 -2.63 -16.63
CA ASP A 42 3.43 -3.72 -16.73
C ASP A 42 4.48 -3.58 -15.63
N ARG A 43 5.01 -2.37 -15.43
CA ARG A 43 6.01 -2.12 -14.40
C ARG A 43 5.44 -2.30 -12.99
N LEU A 44 4.20 -1.89 -12.76
CA LEU A 44 3.51 -2.11 -11.49
C LEU A 44 3.33 -3.62 -11.21
N ALA A 45 2.92 -4.38 -12.23
CA ALA A 45 2.75 -5.83 -12.14
C ALA A 45 4.08 -6.53 -11.86
N GLU A 46 5.17 -6.13 -12.51
CA GLU A 46 6.52 -6.65 -12.23
C GLU A 46 6.92 -6.45 -10.76
N ILE A 47 6.73 -5.25 -10.22
CA ILE A 47 7.04 -4.94 -8.81
C ILE A 47 6.22 -5.83 -7.87
N SER A 48 4.90 -5.89 -8.07
CA SER A 48 4.00 -6.64 -7.20
C SER A 48 4.26 -8.16 -7.28
N ASN A 49 4.50 -8.69 -8.48
CA ASN A 49 4.79 -10.11 -8.68
C ASN A 49 6.14 -10.50 -8.07
N ALA A 50 7.18 -9.67 -8.23
CA ALA A 50 8.49 -9.91 -7.64
C ALA A 50 8.42 -9.94 -6.11
N MET A 51 7.69 -8.99 -5.50
CA MET A 51 7.49 -8.98 -4.05
C MET A 51 6.67 -10.17 -3.55
N SER A 52 5.62 -10.56 -4.28
CA SER A 52 4.81 -11.72 -3.92
C SER A 52 5.63 -13.01 -3.99
N ALA A 53 6.47 -13.16 -5.02
CA ALA A 53 7.40 -14.30 -5.14
C ALA A 53 8.42 -14.33 -4.00
N GLU A 54 8.93 -13.16 -3.58
CA GLU A 54 9.84 -13.06 -2.45
C GLU A 54 9.16 -13.39 -1.11
N PHE A 55 7.92 -12.93 -0.89
CA PHE A 55 7.10 -13.32 0.25
C PHE A 55 6.90 -14.84 0.30
N LEU A 56 6.57 -15.48 -0.83
CA LEU A 56 6.43 -16.94 -0.90
C LEU A 56 7.74 -17.67 -0.55
N ARG A 57 8.89 -17.04 -0.77
CA ARG A 57 10.21 -17.61 -0.48
C ARG A 57 10.63 -17.41 0.98
N THR A 58 10.29 -16.28 1.59
CA THR A 58 10.82 -15.87 2.91
C THR A 58 9.78 -15.91 4.02
N GLY A 59 8.49 -15.86 3.69
CA GLY A 59 7.38 -15.67 4.61
C GLY A 59 7.21 -14.23 5.09
N GLU A 60 7.94 -13.26 4.52
CA GLU A 60 7.91 -11.87 4.97
C GLU A 60 7.77 -10.88 3.80
N TRP A 61 6.86 -9.91 3.95
CA TRP A 61 6.75 -8.80 3.02
C TRP A 61 7.90 -7.81 3.25
N GLN A 62 8.75 -7.67 2.24
CA GLN A 62 9.92 -6.80 2.27
C GLN A 62 9.84 -5.75 1.16
N GLY A 63 10.51 -4.62 1.39
CA GLY A 63 10.56 -3.49 0.46
C GLY A 63 10.47 -2.15 1.18
N THR A 64 10.62 -1.09 0.40
CA THR A 64 10.36 0.28 0.85
C THR A 64 8.86 0.51 1.09
N ALA A 65 8.51 1.55 1.85
CA ALA A 65 7.10 1.92 2.05
C ALA A 65 6.36 2.15 0.72
N LEU A 66 7.05 2.71 -0.29
CA LEU A 66 6.45 2.94 -1.60
C LEU A 66 6.20 1.63 -2.36
N GLU A 67 7.16 0.71 -2.39
CA GLU A 67 6.99 -0.59 -3.05
C GLU A 67 5.87 -1.41 -2.42
N LEU A 68 5.80 -1.44 -1.08
CA LEU A 68 4.72 -2.06 -0.32
C LEU A 68 3.35 -1.46 -0.66
N TRP A 69 3.28 -0.13 -0.80
CA TRP A 69 2.02 0.55 -1.17
C TRP A 69 1.63 0.29 -2.63
N LEU A 70 2.59 0.27 -3.55
CA LEU A 70 2.35 -0.09 -4.95
C LEU A 70 1.84 -1.52 -5.08
N CYS A 71 2.44 -2.46 -4.33
CA CYS A 71 1.97 -3.83 -4.27
C CYS A 71 0.53 -3.90 -3.74
N LEU A 72 0.24 -3.23 -2.62
CA LEU A 72 -1.10 -3.19 -2.05
C LEU A 72 -2.13 -2.63 -3.05
N PHE A 73 -1.81 -1.53 -3.73
CA PHE A 73 -2.65 -0.97 -4.80
C PHE A 73 -2.92 -2.00 -5.90
N PHE A 74 -1.87 -2.69 -6.38
CA PHE A 74 -2.01 -3.70 -7.42
C PHE A 74 -2.89 -4.87 -6.97
N GLN A 75 -2.70 -5.37 -5.75
CA GLN A 75 -3.49 -6.47 -5.20
C GLN A 75 -4.98 -6.10 -5.11
N HIS A 76 -5.32 -4.89 -4.63
CA HIS A 76 -6.73 -4.43 -4.59
C HIS A 76 -7.35 -4.35 -5.98
N ARG A 77 -6.58 -3.90 -6.97
CA ARG A 77 -7.02 -3.84 -8.36
C ARG A 77 -7.22 -5.25 -8.94
N ALA A 78 -6.26 -6.15 -8.73
CA ALA A 78 -6.32 -7.53 -9.19
C ALA A 78 -7.52 -8.26 -8.58
N HIS A 79 -7.70 -8.17 -7.26
CA HIS A 79 -8.84 -8.77 -6.54
C HIS A 79 -10.18 -8.30 -7.11
N ARG A 80 -10.34 -6.98 -7.33
CA ARG A 80 -11.57 -6.42 -7.91
C ARG A 80 -11.83 -6.91 -9.33
N HIS A 81 -10.78 -7.10 -10.14
CA HIS A 81 -10.92 -7.56 -11.52
C HIS A 81 -11.17 -9.06 -11.63
N MET A 82 -10.57 -9.86 -10.74
CA MET A 82 -10.72 -11.31 -10.73
C MET A 82 -12.02 -11.77 -10.05
N GLY A 83 -12.66 -10.91 -9.26
CA GLY A 83 -13.92 -11.25 -8.58
C GLY A 83 -13.75 -12.36 -7.55
N LEU A 84 -12.58 -12.43 -6.91
CA LEU A 84 -12.28 -13.45 -5.91
C LEU A 84 -13.15 -13.23 -4.66
N GLU A 85 -13.76 -14.30 -4.16
CA GLU A 85 -14.52 -14.29 -2.91
C GLU A 85 -13.62 -14.54 -1.70
N GLU A 86 -12.53 -15.30 -1.89
CA GLU A 86 -11.55 -15.60 -0.84
C GLU A 86 -10.40 -14.59 -0.86
N ILE A 87 -10.14 -14.01 0.31
CA ILE A 87 -9.01 -13.10 0.54
C ILE A 87 -7.87 -13.96 1.10
N ASP A 88 -6.70 -13.88 0.45
CA ASP A 88 -5.47 -14.47 0.98
C ASP A 88 -5.09 -13.78 2.31
N PRO A 89 -5.04 -14.50 3.45
CA PRO A 89 -4.65 -13.92 4.73
C PRO A 89 -3.29 -13.22 4.72
N SER A 90 -2.39 -13.60 3.80
CA SER A 90 -1.09 -12.92 3.64
C SER A 90 -1.21 -11.45 3.29
N LEU A 91 -2.37 -11.00 2.79
CA LEU A 91 -2.63 -9.61 2.45
C LEU A 91 -2.85 -8.73 3.69
N ASP A 92 -3.25 -9.32 4.83
CA ASP A 92 -3.24 -8.61 6.11
C ASP A 92 -1.79 -8.36 6.57
N ASP A 93 -0.90 -9.31 6.35
CA ASP A 93 0.53 -9.15 6.64
C ASP A 93 1.17 -8.07 5.74
N LEU A 94 0.75 -7.95 4.48
CA LEU A 94 1.17 -6.86 3.59
C LEU A 94 0.74 -5.50 4.15
N CYS A 95 -0.50 -5.41 4.66
CA CYS A 95 -1.02 -4.18 5.26
C CYS A 95 -0.19 -3.80 6.48
N ASP A 96 0.07 -4.73 7.40
CA ASP A 96 0.87 -4.43 8.58
C ASP A 96 2.34 -4.12 8.26
N ALA A 97 2.94 -4.81 7.27
CA ALA A 97 4.29 -4.50 6.79
C ALA A 97 4.37 -3.07 6.23
N LEU A 98 3.38 -2.67 5.42
CA LEU A 98 3.28 -1.30 4.90
C LEU A 98 3.13 -0.28 6.04
N ARG A 99 2.24 -0.52 6.99
CA ARG A 99 2.05 0.36 8.16
C ARG A 99 3.34 0.54 8.95
N LYS A 100 4.05 -0.56 9.22
CA LYS A 100 5.36 -0.56 9.89
C LYS A 100 6.40 0.24 9.11
N ALA A 101 6.44 0.09 7.78
CA ALA A 101 7.36 0.83 6.93
C ALA A 101 7.04 2.34 6.93
N LEU A 102 5.76 2.71 6.80
CA LEU A 102 5.31 4.11 6.84
C LEU A 102 5.59 4.78 8.19
N SER A 103 5.40 4.04 9.29
CA SER A 103 5.66 4.55 10.65
C SER A 103 7.15 4.77 10.94
N ARG A 104 8.04 4.25 10.10
CA ARG A 104 9.51 4.42 10.22
C ARG A 104 10.05 5.55 9.35
N LEU A 105 9.23 6.15 8.50
CA LEU A 105 9.63 7.29 7.70
C LEU A 105 10.02 8.46 8.60
N SER A 106 11.08 9.15 8.23
CA SER A 106 11.38 10.47 8.79
C SER A 106 10.29 11.47 8.41
N PHE A 107 10.23 12.58 9.13
CA PHE A 107 9.30 13.69 8.83
C PHE A 107 9.39 14.14 7.36
N VAL A 108 10.61 14.27 6.83
CA VAL A 108 10.85 14.71 5.45
C VAL A 108 10.35 13.68 4.43
N GLU A 109 10.59 12.39 4.68
CA GLU A 109 10.11 11.32 3.79
C GLU A 109 8.58 11.23 3.80
N ALA A 110 7.97 11.37 4.98
CA ALA A 110 6.51 11.37 5.12
C ALA A 110 5.87 12.57 4.42
N GLU A 111 6.45 13.76 4.54
CA GLU A 111 6.00 14.98 3.86
C GLU A 111 6.12 14.87 2.33
N LEU A 112 7.24 14.31 1.84
CA LEU A 112 7.43 14.06 0.40
C LEU A 112 6.40 13.07 -0.14
N LEU A 113 6.13 12.00 0.61
CA LEU A 113 5.14 11.00 0.22
C LEU A 113 3.73 11.60 0.23
N ALA A 114 3.35 12.32 1.28
CA ALA A 114 2.05 13.00 1.37
C ALA A 114 1.85 14.02 0.24
N SER A 115 2.91 14.76 -0.13
CA SER A 115 2.87 15.69 -1.25
C SER A 115 2.58 15.00 -2.59
N ARG A 116 3.04 13.75 -2.77
CA ARG A 116 2.68 12.92 -3.93
C ARG A 116 1.23 12.44 -3.84
N LEU A 117 0.76 12.01 -2.68
CA LEU A 117 -0.65 11.61 -2.50
C LEU A 117 -1.61 12.74 -2.89
N ALA A 118 -1.32 13.98 -2.47
CA ALA A 118 -2.13 15.15 -2.79
C ALA A 118 -2.20 15.47 -4.30
N GLN A 119 -1.18 15.09 -5.08
CA GLN A 119 -1.17 15.28 -6.54
C GLN A 119 -2.05 14.26 -7.27
N HIS A 120 -2.30 13.11 -6.64
CA HIS A 120 -3.04 11.98 -7.23
C HIS A 120 -4.37 11.67 -6.50
N ALA A 121 -4.75 12.49 -5.51
CA ALA A 121 -6.03 12.36 -4.82
C ALA A 121 -7.17 12.79 -5.76
N ILE A 122 -7.94 11.82 -6.25
CA ILE A 122 -9.16 12.02 -7.05
C ILE A 122 -10.37 12.17 -6.12
#